data_AF-A0A3S1BIF9-F1
#
_entry.id   AF-A0A3S1BIF9-F1
#
_cell.length_a   1.000
_cell.length_b   1.000
_cell.length_c   1.000
_cell.angle_alpha   90.00
_cell.angle_beta   90.00
_cell.angle_gamma   90.00
#
_symmetry.space_group_name_H-M   'P 1'
#
loop_
_entity.id
_entity.type
_entity.pdbx_description
1 polymer ?
#
loop_
_entity_poly.entity_id
_entity_poly.type
_entity_poly.pdbx_seq_one_letter_code
_entity_poly.pdbx_strand_id
1 'polypeptide(L)'
;QDGIGDKIGTFVQWIASFFAGFTIGFVYGWKLTLVILAVSPMLVGAAFLFSQLAASLTSKELEAYAKAGAVAEEVFGAIRTVVAFGGQEVEAHRYYNNLGTAQAFGIKKGFTNGASMGFIWFVIFGCYALGFWYGGKLVREDSDYTVATMIIVFFSVLIGAFSLGNAFPALSSLSTARGAAYIIFKLIDQKSAIDSSSEEGQRPESLRGLIQMQNVHFNYPSRPEVK
;
A
#
# COMPACT_ATOMS: atom_id res chain seq x y z
N GLN A 1 15.61 -1.70 2.08
CA GLN A 1 15.85 -0.60 3.02
C GLN A 1 14.53 -0.04 3.55
N ASP A 2 13.55 0.21 2.67
CA ASP A 2 12.27 0.83 3.04
C ASP A 2 11.34 0.01 3.95
N GLY A 3 11.46 -1.32 3.99
CA GLY A 3 10.57 -2.18 4.79
C GLY A 3 11.08 -2.59 6.17
N ILE A 4 12.36 -2.94 6.28
CA ILE A 4 12.96 -3.58 7.48
C ILE A 4 13.83 -2.59 8.30
N GLY A 5 14.10 -1.40 7.76
CA GLY A 5 14.84 -0.36 8.47
C GLY A 5 13.96 0.43 9.44
N ASP A 6 13.96 1.75 9.28
CA ASP A 6 13.28 2.71 10.18
C ASP A 6 11.77 2.48 10.34
N LYS A 7 11.10 1.90 9.31
CA LYS A 7 9.64 1.67 9.34
C LYS A 7 9.20 0.69 10.42
N ILE A 8 10.02 -0.30 10.78
CA ILE A 8 9.69 -1.23 11.87
C ILE A 8 9.75 -0.50 13.21
N GLY A 9 10.80 0.28 13.45
CA GLY A 9 10.94 1.07 14.68
C GLY A 9 9.79 2.07 14.83
N THR A 10 9.48 2.77 13.74
CA THR A 10 8.35 3.71 13.66
C THR A 10 7.02 3.00 13.93
N PHE A 11 6.79 1.81 13.36
CA PHE A 11 5.58 1.03 13.59
C PHE A 11 5.42 0.61 15.06
N VAL A 12 6.49 0.08 15.67
CA VAL A 12 6.49 -0.30 17.08
C VAL A 12 6.24 0.91 17.97
N GLN A 13 6.86 2.05 17.66
CA GLN A 13 6.63 3.31 18.39
C GLN A 13 5.17 3.75 18.32
N TRP A 14 4.56 3.75 17.13
CA TRP A 14 3.16 4.16 16.97
C TRP A 14 2.19 3.21 17.67
N ILE A 15 2.45 1.90 17.64
CA ILE A 15 1.65 0.92 18.37
C ILE A 15 1.81 1.07 19.88
N ALA A 16 3.05 1.26 20.36
CA ALA A 16 3.31 1.47 21.78
C ALA A 16 2.61 2.75 22.28
N SER A 17 2.68 3.84 21.51
CA SER A 17 1.97 5.09 21.82
C SER A 17 0.45 4.95 21.81
N PHE A 18 -0.11 4.12 20.90
CA PHE A 18 -1.52 3.79 20.89
C PHE A 18 -1.94 3.10 22.21
N PHE A 19 -1.26 2.02 22.59
CA PHE A 19 -1.59 1.31 23.83
C PHE A 19 -1.38 2.19 25.06
N ALA A 20 -0.25 2.92 25.14
CA ALA A 20 0.01 3.83 26.25
C ALA A 20 -1.06 4.92 26.39
N GLY A 21 -1.46 5.56 25.27
CA GLY A 21 -2.48 6.61 25.27
C GLY A 21 -3.86 6.11 25.73
N PHE A 22 -4.26 4.91 25.28
CA PHE A 22 -5.50 4.29 25.72
C PHE A 22 -5.45 3.82 27.17
N THR A 23 -4.34 3.22 27.63
CA THR A 23 -4.17 2.80 29.03
C THR A 23 -4.26 4.00 29.96
N ILE A 24 -3.56 5.11 29.67
CA ILE A 24 -3.67 6.36 30.45
C ILE A 24 -5.11 6.86 30.45
N GLY A 25 -5.77 6.87 29.29
CA GLY A 25 -7.16 7.29 29.19
C GLY A 25 -8.10 6.45 30.08
N PHE A 26 -8.00 5.13 30.04
CA PHE A 26 -8.85 4.24 30.84
C PHE A 26 -8.59 4.35 32.34
N VAL A 27 -7.34 4.56 32.76
CA VAL A 27 -6.96 4.72 34.17
C VAL A 27 -7.50 6.01 34.77
N TYR A 28 -7.35 7.13 34.06
CA TYR A 28 -7.75 8.45 34.57
C TYR A 28 -9.23 8.77 34.35
N GLY A 29 -9.87 8.17 33.34
CA GLY A 29 -11.24 8.54 33.01
C GLY A 29 -11.93 7.67 31.98
N TRP A 30 -12.30 6.45 32.39
CA TRP A 30 -12.95 5.46 31.53
C TRP A 30 -14.22 5.97 30.82
N LYS A 31 -15.08 6.76 31.48
CA LYS A 31 -16.32 7.27 30.89
C LYS A 31 -16.09 8.11 29.64
N LEU A 32 -15.10 9.02 29.68
CA LEU A 32 -14.77 9.90 28.55
C LEU A 32 -14.11 9.11 27.42
N THR A 33 -13.24 8.16 27.75
CA THR A 33 -12.59 7.30 26.74
C THR A 33 -13.59 6.44 25.97
N LEU A 34 -14.63 5.91 26.61
CA LEU A 34 -15.65 5.11 25.94
C LEU A 34 -16.44 5.93 24.92
N VAL A 35 -16.72 7.19 25.22
CA VAL A 35 -17.40 8.09 24.29
C VAL A 35 -16.55 8.34 23.04
N ILE A 36 -15.26 8.61 23.21
CA ILE A 36 -14.34 8.77 22.07
C ILE A 36 -14.21 7.46 21.28
N LEU A 37 -14.12 6.33 21.97
CA LEU A 37 -14.06 5.00 21.36
C LEU A 37 -15.33 4.70 20.56
N ALA A 38 -16.51 5.15 20.99
CA ALA A 38 -17.77 4.96 20.26
C ALA A 38 -17.80 5.71 18.91
N VAL A 39 -17.08 6.83 18.79
CA VAL A 39 -16.97 7.58 17.52
C VAL A 39 -15.89 6.99 16.60
N SER A 40 -14.92 6.26 17.16
CA SER A 40 -13.80 5.69 16.40
C SER A 40 -14.25 4.75 15.25
N PRO A 41 -15.20 3.80 15.42
CA PRO A 41 -15.71 2.97 14.32
C PRO A 41 -16.29 3.77 13.17
N MET A 42 -16.93 4.91 13.44
CA MET A 42 -17.48 5.78 12.40
C MET A 42 -16.36 6.39 11.55
N LEU A 43 -15.27 6.82 12.18
CA LEU A 43 -14.08 7.33 11.49
C LEU A 43 -13.41 6.23 10.65
N VAL A 44 -13.21 5.05 11.23
CA VAL A 44 -12.59 3.89 10.56
C VAL A 44 -13.44 3.46 9.37
N GLY A 45 -14.75 3.36 9.53
CA GLY A 45 -15.68 3.00 8.44
C GLY A 45 -15.65 4.02 7.30
N ALA A 46 -15.67 5.31 7.61
CA ALA A 46 -15.57 6.36 6.59
C ALA A 46 -14.22 6.32 5.86
N ALA A 47 -13.11 6.23 6.60
CA ALA A 47 -11.77 6.12 6.02
C ALA A 47 -11.64 4.89 5.12
N PHE A 48 -12.19 3.75 5.52
CA PHE A 48 -12.20 2.53 4.73
C PHE A 48 -12.96 2.69 3.41
N LEU A 49 -14.19 3.23 3.46
CA LEU A 49 -15.00 3.46 2.26
C LEU A 49 -14.32 4.43 1.28
N PHE A 50 -13.76 5.53 1.78
CA PHE A 50 -13.04 6.49 0.95
C PHE A 50 -11.75 5.92 0.39
N SER A 51 -11.01 5.12 1.16
CA SER A 51 -9.80 4.44 0.69
C SER A 51 -10.12 3.46 -0.43
N GLN A 52 -11.18 2.66 -0.28
CA GLN A 52 -11.62 1.71 -1.31
C GLN A 52 -12.09 2.43 -2.58
N LEU A 53 -12.83 3.54 -2.44
CA LEU A 53 -13.25 4.36 -3.57
C LEU A 53 -12.07 5.00 -4.29
N ALA A 54 -11.10 5.55 -3.54
CA ALA A 54 -9.87 6.12 -4.09
C ALA A 54 -9.03 5.06 -4.82
N ALA A 55 -8.92 3.85 -4.27
CA ALA A 55 -8.24 2.73 -4.92
C ALA A 55 -8.94 2.32 -6.23
N SER A 56 -10.27 2.21 -6.22
CA SER A 56 -11.05 1.89 -7.42
C SER A 56 -10.91 2.96 -8.52
N LEU A 57 -10.95 4.24 -8.15
CA LEU A 57 -10.76 5.34 -9.10
C LEU A 57 -9.33 5.37 -9.65
N THR A 58 -8.32 5.11 -8.81
CA THR A 58 -6.92 5.02 -9.24
C THR A 58 -6.73 3.86 -10.23
N SER A 59 -7.36 2.72 -10.00
CA SER A 59 -7.31 1.58 -10.94
C SER A 59 -7.92 1.93 -12.30
N LYS A 60 -9.06 2.63 -12.32
CA LYS A 60 -9.73 3.05 -13.57
C LYS A 60 -8.93 4.11 -14.33
N GLU A 61 -8.33 5.04 -13.59
CA GLU A 61 -7.40 6.04 -14.13
C GLU A 61 -6.19 5.36 -14.79
N LEU A 62 -5.55 4.41 -14.10
CA LEU A 62 -4.43 3.63 -14.64
C LEU A 62 -4.82 2.82 -15.87
N GLU A 63 -6.01 2.21 -15.91
CA GLU A 63 -6.50 1.49 -17.09
C GLU A 63 -6.71 2.42 -18.30
N ALA A 64 -7.28 3.61 -18.08
CA ALA A 64 -7.43 4.61 -19.13
C ALA A 64 -6.07 5.11 -19.65
N TYR A 65 -5.12 5.35 -18.75
CA TYR A 65 -3.74 5.69 -19.12
C TYR A 65 -3.04 4.56 -19.86
N ALA A 66 -3.26 3.29 -19.50
CA ALA A 66 -2.69 2.15 -20.20
C ALA A 66 -3.18 2.08 -21.66
N LYS A 67 -4.46 2.41 -21.94
CA LYS A 67 -4.98 2.48 -23.32
C LYS A 67 -4.32 3.60 -24.13
N ALA A 68 -4.10 4.77 -23.52
CA ALA A 68 -3.37 5.85 -24.16
C ALA A 68 -1.90 5.48 -24.40
N GLY A 69 -1.25 4.83 -23.41
CA GLY A 69 0.11 4.33 -23.50
C GLY A 69 0.29 3.29 -24.61
N ALA A 70 -0.65 2.35 -24.76
CA ALA A 70 -0.62 1.36 -25.83
C ALA A 70 -0.69 2.01 -27.23
N VAL A 71 -1.51 3.05 -27.40
CA VAL A 71 -1.55 3.83 -28.65
C VAL A 71 -0.21 4.49 -28.93
N ALA A 72 0.43 5.11 -27.93
CA ALA A 72 1.73 5.72 -28.10
C ALA A 72 2.82 4.68 -28.43
N GLU A 73 2.80 3.54 -27.76
CA GLU A 73 3.73 2.43 -27.98
C GLU A 73 3.62 1.88 -29.41
N GLU A 74 2.41 1.67 -29.92
CA GLU A 74 2.16 1.25 -31.30
C GLU A 74 2.73 2.26 -32.32
N VAL A 75 2.44 3.55 -32.11
CA VAL A 75 2.86 4.64 -33.01
C VAL A 75 4.38 4.77 -33.02
N PHE A 76 5.03 4.74 -31.86
CA PHE A 76 6.49 4.80 -31.78
C PHE A 76 7.16 3.55 -32.32
N GLY A 77 6.57 2.36 -32.10
CA GLY A 77 7.06 1.10 -32.67
C GLY A 77 7.03 1.08 -34.21
N ALA A 78 6.02 1.71 -34.82
CA ALA A 78 5.83 1.77 -36.27
C ALA A 78 6.04 3.17 -36.88
N ILE A 79 6.88 4.01 -36.27
CA ILE A 79 6.99 5.44 -36.63
C ILE A 79 7.30 5.70 -38.11
N ARG A 80 8.13 4.85 -38.74
CA ARG A 80 8.45 4.96 -40.17
C ARG A 80 7.21 4.78 -41.05
N THR A 81 6.31 3.88 -40.66
CA THR A 81 5.04 3.62 -41.35
C THR A 81 4.09 4.80 -41.17
N VAL A 82 3.94 5.30 -39.94
CA VAL A 82 3.05 6.43 -39.65
C VAL A 82 3.47 7.68 -40.43
N VAL A 83 4.78 7.96 -40.50
CA VAL A 83 5.31 9.08 -41.29
C VAL A 83 5.15 8.85 -42.79
N ALA A 84 5.42 7.64 -43.29
CA ALA A 84 5.28 7.31 -44.72
C ALA A 84 3.85 7.49 -45.24
N PHE A 85 2.84 7.25 -44.39
CA PHE A 85 1.42 7.43 -44.72
C PHE A 85 0.85 8.78 -44.26
N GLY A 86 1.66 9.69 -43.67
CA GLY A 86 1.20 10.99 -43.19
C GLY A 86 0.16 10.92 -42.06
N GLY A 87 0.11 9.83 -41.30
CA GLY A 87 -0.92 9.55 -40.29
C GLY A 87 -0.74 10.24 -38.93
N GLN A 88 0.17 11.20 -38.83
CA GLN A 88 0.58 11.83 -37.56
C GLN A 88 -0.59 12.52 -36.84
N GLU A 89 -1.39 13.29 -37.57
CA GLU A 89 -2.56 13.99 -37.01
C GLU A 89 -3.65 13.02 -36.53
N VAL A 90 -3.88 11.93 -37.27
CA VAL A 90 -4.87 10.90 -36.92
C VAL A 90 -4.49 10.21 -35.62
N GLU A 91 -3.22 9.81 -35.50
CA GLU A 91 -2.70 9.15 -34.32
C GLU A 91 -2.59 10.09 -33.10
N ALA A 92 -2.26 11.36 -33.33
CA ALA A 92 -2.32 12.40 -32.29
C ALA A 92 -3.74 12.58 -31.75
N HIS A 93 -4.75 12.61 -32.64
CA HIS A 93 -6.15 12.68 -32.23
C HIS A 93 -6.61 11.43 -31.46
N ARG A 94 -6.15 10.23 -31.89
CA ARG A 94 -6.42 8.95 -31.21
C ARG A 94 -5.87 8.95 -29.78
N TYR A 95 -4.64 9.44 -29.60
CA TYR A 95 -4.03 9.59 -28.29
C TYR A 95 -4.77 10.62 -27.41
N TYR A 96 -5.13 11.78 -27.98
CA TYR A 96 -5.88 12.83 -27.28
C TYR A 96 -7.24 12.35 -26.77
N ASN A 97 -8.00 11.59 -27.58
CA ASN A 97 -9.29 11.04 -27.16
C ASN A 97 -9.15 10.09 -25.97
N ASN A 98 -8.13 9.23 -25.96
CA ASN A 98 -7.87 8.33 -24.83
C ASN A 98 -7.44 9.11 -23.58
N LEU A 99 -6.65 10.18 -23.73
CA LEU A 99 -6.28 11.08 -22.64
C LEU A 99 -7.49 11.80 -22.02
N GLY A 100 -8.47 12.22 -22.82
CA GLY A 100 -9.68 12.89 -22.32
C GLY A 100 -10.45 12.01 -21.32
N THR A 101 -10.50 10.70 -21.56
CA THR A 101 -11.11 9.75 -20.61
C THR A 101 -10.30 9.64 -19.31
N ALA A 102 -8.98 9.59 -19.39
CA ALA A 102 -8.11 9.57 -18.22
C ALA A 102 -8.25 10.86 -17.40
N GLN A 103 -8.31 12.02 -18.05
CA GLN A 103 -8.51 13.32 -17.41
C GLN A 103 -9.85 13.37 -16.64
N ALA A 104 -10.94 12.86 -17.22
CA ALA A 104 -12.24 12.82 -16.55
C ALA A 104 -12.20 11.97 -15.26
N PHE A 105 -11.52 10.82 -15.29
CA PHE A 105 -11.32 10.01 -14.09
C PHE A 105 -10.41 10.71 -13.07
N GLY A 106 -9.36 11.40 -13.50
CA GLY A 106 -8.49 12.21 -12.65
C GLY A 106 -9.24 13.33 -11.92
N ILE A 107 -10.13 14.05 -12.62
CA ILE A 107 -10.99 15.08 -12.00
C ILE A 107 -11.93 14.46 -10.95
N LYS A 108 -12.58 13.34 -11.28
CA LYS A 108 -13.48 12.65 -10.34
C LYS A 108 -12.73 12.13 -9.11
N LYS A 109 -11.51 11.63 -9.29
CA LYS A 109 -10.60 11.25 -8.21
C LYS A 109 -10.22 12.44 -7.35
N GLY A 110 -9.87 13.57 -7.95
CA GLY A 110 -9.56 14.81 -7.24
C GLY A 110 -10.72 15.27 -6.35
N PHE A 111 -11.93 15.33 -6.90
CA PHE A 111 -13.13 15.68 -6.13
C PHE A 111 -13.39 14.68 -4.99
N THR A 112 -13.30 13.38 -5.28
CA THR A 112 -13.49 12.33 -4.27
C THR A 112 -12.47 12.45 -3.13
N ASN A 113 -11.19 12.67 -3.46
CA ASN A 113 -10.14 12.82 -2.46
C ASN A 113 -10.33 14.09 -1.62
N GLY A 114 -10.71 15.20 -2.25
CA GLY A 114 -11.03 16.45 -1.56
C GLY A 114 -12.22 16.29 -0.59
N ALA A 115 -13.30 15.67 -1.05
CA ALA A 115 -14.47 15.37 -0.22
C ALA A 115 -14.13 14.43 0.94
N SER A 116 -13.29 13.42 0.69
CA SER A 116 -12.81 12.47 1.71
C SER A 116 -12.03 13.20 2.80
N MET A 117 -11.08 14.06 2.41
CA MET A 117 -10.25 14.83 3.33
C MET A 117 -11.11 15.79 4.16
N GLY A 118 -12.05 16.50 3.52
CA GLY A 118 -13.00 17.39 4.20
C GLY A 118 -13.88 16.64 5.22
N PHE A 119 -14.38 15.46 4.86
CA PHE A 119 -15.18 14.64 5.76
C PHE A 119 -14.38 14.15 6.98
N ILE A 120 -13.12 13.72 6.77
CA ILE A 120 -12.24 13.30 7.87
C ILE A 120 -12.02 14.45 8.86
N TRP A 121 -11.69 15.65 8.37
CA TRP A 121 -11.51 16.82 9.23
C TRP A 121 -12.79 17.23 9.95
N PHE A 122 -13.95 17.15 9.28
CA PHE A 122 -15.24 17.40 9.90
C PHE A 122 -15.52 16.45 11.07
N VAL A 123 -15.26 15.14 10.90
CA VAL A 123 -15.43 14.16 11.98
C VAL A 123 -14.45 14.41 13.12
N ILE A 124 -13.20 14.78 12.84
CA ILE A 124 -12.20 15.12 13.88
C ILE A 124 -12.69 16.30 14.73
N PHE A 125 -13.11 17.40 14.11
CA PHE A 125 -13.63 18.55 14.86
C PHE A 125 -14.94 18.21 15.60
N GLY A 126 -15.79 17.36 15.02
CA GLY A 126 -16.97 16.82 15.70
C GLY A 126 -16.61 16.02 16.96
N CYS A 127 -15.57 15.17 16.88
CA CYS A 127 -15.04 14.43 18.04
C CYS A 127 -14.54 15.38 19.12
N TYR A 128 -13.88 16.48 18.74
CA TYR A 128 -13.38 17.47 19.70
C TYR A 128 -14.54 18.17 20.39
N ALA A 129 -15.53 18.64 19.62
CA ALA A 129 -16.72 19.29 20.16
C ALA A 129 -17.48 18.37 21.14
N LEU A 130 -17.68 17.10 20.77
CA LEU A 130 -18.36 16.11 21.60
C LEU A 130 -17.54 15.76 22.84
N GLY A 131 -16.23 15.57 22.69
CA GLY A 131 -15.30 15.29 23.79
C GLY A 131 -15.26 16.41 24.83
N PHE A 132 -15.20 17.67 24.40
CA PHE A 132 -15.23 18.82 25.30
C PHE A 132 -16.60 19.06 25.93
N TRP A 133 -17.69 18.87 25.17
CA TRP A 133 -19.04 19.02 25.70
C TRP A 133 -19.34 17.97 26.79
N TYR A 134 -19.07 16.70 26.50
CA TYR A 134 -19.28 15.61 27.46
C TYR A 134 -18.29 15.68 28.62
N GLY A 135 -17.02 16.00 28.34
CA GLY A 135 -15.99 16.21 29.35
C GLY A 135 -16.32 17.35 30.30
N GLY A 136 -16.78 18.49 29.78
CA GLY A 136 -17.22 19.62 30.59
C GLY A 136 -18.45 19.29 31.46
N LYS A 137 -19.38 18.48 30.95
CA LYS A 137 -20.50 17.96 31.74
C LYS A 137 -20.02 17.06 32.87
N LEU A 138 -19.08 16.15 32.60
CA LEU A 138 -18.48 15.26 33.60
C LEU A 138 -17.77 16.03 34.72
N VAL A 139 -17.00 17.06 34.37
CA VAL A 139 -16.32 17.91 35.36
C VAL A 139 -17.32 18.66 36.26
N ARG A 140 -18.53 18.94 35.77
CA ARG A 140 -19.55 19.65 36.56
C ARG A 140 -20.38 18.72 37.44
N GLU A 141 -20.67 17.51 36.96
CA GLU A 141 -21.60 16.58 37.61
C GLU A 141 -20.91 15.50 38.45
N ASP A 142 -19.64 15.21 38.17
CA ASP A 142 -18.89 14.12 38.78
C ASP A 142 -17.66 14.67 39.52
N SER A 143 -17.57 14.41 40.82
CA SER A 143 -16.50 14.96 41.67
C SER A 143 -15.13 14.33 41.39
N ASP A 144 -15.12 13.19 40.70
CA ASP A 144 -13.92 12.44 40.34
C ASP A 144 -13.18 13.06 39.14
N TYR A 145 -13.82 13.98 38.40
CA TYR A 145 -13.26 14.60 37.20
C TYR A 145 -12.85 16.05 37.44
N THR A 146 -11.55 16.31 37.48
CA THR A 146 -10.99 17.67 37.40
C THR A 146 -10.76 18.07 35.95
N VAL A 147 -10.74 19.38 35.66
CA VAL A 147 -10.37 19.93 34.33
C VAL A 147 -9.03 19.36 33.83
N ALA A 148 -8.05 19.21 34.73
CA ALA A 148 -6.75 18.60 34.42
C ALA A 148 -6.90 17.15 33.92
N THR A 149 -7.66 16.32 34.65
CA THR A 149 -7.93 14.92 34.29
C THR A 149 -8.63 14.82 32.93
N MET A 150 -9.61 15.70 32.66
CA MET A 150 -10.30 15.75 31.37
C MET A 150 -9.33 16.02 30.21
N ILE A 151 -8.46 17.03 30.35
CA ILE A 151 -7.48 17.39 29.33
C ILE A 151 -6.48 16.24 29.10
N ILE A 152 -5.97 15.64 30.18
CA ILE A 152 -5.04 14.50 30.10
C ILE A 152 -5.68 13.33 29.34
N VAL A 153 -6.90 12.93 29.70
CA VAL A 153 -7.61 11.83 29.05
C VAL A 153 -7.87 12.14 27.57
N PHE A 154 -8.34 13.37 27.27
CA PHE A 154 -8.63 13.78 25.90
C PHE A 154 -7.39 13.73 25.00
N PHE A 155 -6.28 14.36 25.41
CA PHE A 155 -5.06 14.37 24.60
C PHE A 155 -4.41 12.98 24.53
N SER A 156 -4.44 12.19 25.60
CA SER A 156 -3.85 10.84 25.60
C SER A 156 -4.56 9.91 24.61
N VAL A 157 -5.90 9.90 24.62
CA VAL A 157 -6.68 9.07 23.69
C VAL A 157 -6.54 9.58 22.25
N LEU A 158 -6.52 10.89 22.06
CA LEU A 158 -6.38 11.51 20.75
C LEU A 158 -5.01 11.19 20.13
N ILE A 159 -3.92 11.40 20.88
CA ILE A 159 -2.57 11.03 20.43
C ILE A 159 -2.49 9.53 20.16
N GLY A 160 -3.12 8.70 21.00
CA GLY A 160 -3.21 7.25 20.77
C GLY A 160 -3.92 6.91 19.45
N ALA A 161 -5.09 7.49 19.20
CA ALA A 161 -5.87 7.27 17.98
C ALA A 161 -5.13 7.75 16.72
N PHE A 162 -4.48 8.92 16.76
CA PHE A 162 -3.63 9.40 15.67
C PHE A 162 -2.41 8.50 15.44
N SER A 163 -1.82 7.97 16.52
CA SER A 163 -0.71 7.03 16.43
C SER A 163 -1.11 5.77 15.67
N LEU A 164 -2.29 5.21 15.97
CA LEU A 164 -2.82 4.06 15.23
C LEU A 164 -3.05 4.39 13.74
N GLY A 165 -3.59 5.58 13.44
CA GLY A 165 -3.73 6.05 12.05
C GLY A 165 -2.41 6.09 11.28
N ASN A 166 -1.34 6.57 11.93
CA ASN A 166 0.01 6.65 11.34
C ASN A 166 0.74 5.30 11.29
N ALA A 167 0.30 4.30 12.05
CA ALA A 167 0.86 2.95 11.99
C ALA A 167 0.49 2.21 10.69
N PHE A 168 -0.65 2.53 10.07
CA PHE A 168 -1.15 1.84 8.86
C PHE A 168 -0.19 1.90 7.65
N PRO A 169 0.35 3.07 7.25
CA PRO A 169 1.34 3.13 6.18
C PRO A 169 2.60 2.30 6.46
N ALA A 170 3.09 2.32 7.70
CA ALA A 170 4.26 1.54 8.09
C ALA A 170 4.00 0.02 8.00
N LEU A 171 2.79 -0.42 8.41
CA LEU A 171 2.36 -1.80 8.25
C LEU A 171 2.27 -2.22 6.78
N SER A 172 1.76 -1.34 5.91
CA SER A 172 1.68 -1.59 4.46
C SER A 172 3.08 -1.79 3.85
N SER A 173 4.05 -0.92 4.19
CA SER A 173 5.44 -1.07 3.73
C SER A 173 6.05 -2.39 4.18
N LEU A 174 5.80 -2.82 5.42
CA LEU A 174 6.27 -4.11 5.93
C LEU A 174 5.64 -5.30 5.18
N SER A 175 4.33 -5.23 4.90
CA SER A 175 3.62 -6.25 4.13
C SER A 175 4.20 -6.39 2.71
N THR A 176 4.44 -5.27 2.02
CA THR A 176 5.06 -5.26 0.69
C THR A 176 6.47 -5.84 0.72
N ALA A 177 7.28 -5.47 1.72
CA ALA A 177 8.63 -6.01 1.88
C ALA A 177 8.64 -7.52 2.12
N ARG A 178 7.69 -8.03 2.92
CA ARG A 178 7.50 -9.47 3.13
C ARG A 178 7.14 -10.19 1.83
N GLY A 179 6.26 -9.61 1.02
CA GLY A 179 5.88 -10.14 -0.30
C GLY A 179 7.07 -10.22 -1.26
N ALA A 180 7.89 -9.17 -1.33
CA ALA A 180 9.09 -9.16 -2.17
C ALA A 180 10.15 -10.17 -1.69
N ALA A 181 10.35 -10.29 -0.37
CA ALA A 181 11.31 -11.21 0.21
C ALA A 181 10.96 -12.68 -0.07
N TYR A 182 9.67 -13.03 -0.16
CA TYR A 182 9.24 -14.40 -0.47
C TYR A 182 9.84 -14.92 -1.78
N ILE A 183 9.87 -14.11 -2.83
CA ILE A 183 10.43 -14.52 -4.14
C ILE A 183 11.93 -14.75 -4.02
N ILE A 184 12.64 -13.87 -3.32
CA ILE A 184 14.09 -13.96 -3.13
C ILE A 184 14.45 -15.20 -2.33
N PHE A 185 13.81 -15.43 -1.19
CA PHE A 185 14.07 -16.62 -0.37
C PHE A 185 13.68 -17.90 -1.10
N LYS A 186 12.57 -17.89 -1.84
CA LYS A 186 12.18 -19.04 -2.68
C LYS A 186 13.26 -19.38 -3.72
N LEU A 187 13.91 -18.37 -4.31
CA LEU A 187 14.98 -18.58 -5.28
C LEU A 187 16.28 -19.06 -4.60
N ILE A 188 16.64 -18.50 -3.45
CA ILE A 188 17.82 -18.90 -2.68
C ILE A 188 17.70 -20.35 -2.20
N ASP A 189 16.52 -20.73 -1.70
CA ASP A 189 16.25 -22.06 -1.17
C ASP A 189 16.00 -23.10 -2.29
N GLN A 190 15.95 -22.67 -3.55
CA GLN A 190 15.74 -23.55 -4.69
C GLN A 190 17.00 -24.40 -4.92
N LYS A 191 16.89 -25.71 -4.65
CA LYS A 191 17.95 -26.67 -4.98
C LYS A 191 17.96 -26.94 -6.49
N SER A 192 19.09 -26.66 -7.14
CA SER A 192 19.31 -27.03 -8.54
C SER A 192 19.54 -28.54 -8.66
N ALA A 193 18.94 -29.18 -9.66
CA ALA A 193 19.21 -30.59 -9.96
C ALA A 193 20.63 -30.80 -10.53
N ILE A 194 21.17 -29.78 -11.19
CA ILE A 194 22.56 -29.74 -11.66
C ILE A 194 23.21 -28.56 -10.94
N ASP A 195 23.93 -28.86 -9.85
CA ASP A 195 24.60 -27.85 -9.04
C ASP A 195 26.02 -27.62 -9.56
N SER A 196 26.25 -26.43 -10.14
CA SER A 196 27.56 -26.03 -10.65
C SER A 196 28.54 -25.59 -9.57
N SER A 197 28.05 -25.29 -8.37
CA SER A 197 28.86 -24.89 -7.21
C SER A 197 29.21 -26.07 -6.31
N SER A 198 28.64 -27.25 -6.57
CA SER A 198 29.00 -28.48 -5.87
C SER A 198 30.43 -28.89 -6.22
N GLU A 199 31.19 -29.27 -5.19
CA GLU A 199 32.49 -29.92 -5.38
C GLU A 199 32.38 -31.42 -5.66
N GLU A 200 31.15 -31.95 -5.64
CA GLU A 200 30.88 -33.35 -5.92
C GLU A 200 31.09 -33.64 -7.42
N GLY A 201 31.92 -34.65 -7.69
CA GLY A 201 32.25 -35.05 -9.06
C GLY A 201 33.69 -35.49 -9.16
N GLN A 202 34.02 -36.17 -10.26
CA GLN A 202 35.40 -36.56 -10.55
C GLN A 202 36.12 -35.38 -11.21
N ARG A 203 37.30 -35.03 -10.70
CA ARG A 203 38.22 -34.03 -11.27
C ARG A 203 39.42 -34.77 -11.89
N PRO A 204 39.34 -35.25 -13.14
CA PRO A 204 40.42 -36.02 -13.75
C PRO A 204 41.66 -35.15 -14.01
N GLU A 205 42.85 -35.65 -13.65
CA GLU A 205 44.13 -34.92 -13.85
C GLU A 205 44.55 -34.81 -15.32
N SER A 206 44.12 -35.75 -16.17
CA SER A 206 44.37 -35.71 -17.61
C SER A 206 43.14 -36.16 -18.41
N LEU A 207 42.88 -35.45 -19.51
CA LEU A 207 41.74 -35.66 -20.39
C LEU A 207 42.22 -35.99 -21.81
N ARG A 208 41.82 -37.16 -22.34
CA ARG A 208 42.07 -37.53 -23.75
C ARG A 208 41.10 -36.89 -24.75
N GLY A 209 39.96 -36.37 -24.28
CA GLY A 209 38.98 -35.66 -25.12
C GLY A 209 38.11 -36.53 -26.04
N LEU A 210 38.00 -37.84 -25.80
CA LEU A 210 37.05 -38.71 -26.52
C LEU A 210 35.63 -38.48 -26.02
N ILE A 211 34.75 -37.99 -26.89
CA ILE A 211 33.33 -37.73 -26.58
C ILE A 211 32.47 -38.71 -27.38
N GLN A 212 31.53 -39.37 -26.71
CA GLN A 212 30.56 -40.26 -27.34
C GLN A 212 29.16 -39.94 -26.83
N MET A 213 28.18 -39.88 -27.74
CA MET A 213 26.75 -39.78 -27.42
C MET A 213 26.10 -41.11 -27.79
N GLN A 214 25.30 -41.68 -26.90
CA GLN A 214 24.62 -42.96 -27.14
C GLN A 214 23.12 -42.80 -26.87
N ASN A 215 22.30 -42.95 -27.92
CA ASN A 215 20.83 -42.94 -27.87
C ASN A 215 20.22 -41.82 -27.01
N VAL A 216 20.71 -40.58 -27.19
CA VAL A 216 20.27 -39.42 -26.40
C VAL A 216 18.98 -38.85 -26.98
N HIS A 217 17.95 -38.74 -26.14
CA HIS A 217 16.74 -37.99 -26.42
C HIS A 217 16.66 -36.78 -25.49
N PHE A 218 16.40 -35.60 -26.03
CA PHE A 218 16.38 -34.36 -25.27
C PHE A 218 15.27 -33.44 -25.76
N ASN A 219 14.49 -32.89 -24.82
CA ASN A 219 13.49 -31.87 -25.10
C ASN A 219 13.76 -30.65 -24.21
N TYR A 220 13.61 -29.45 -24.77
CA TYR A 220 13.77 -28.22 -23.99
C TYR A 220 12.61 -28.07 -22.98
N PRO A 221 12.89 -27.69 -21.72
CA PRO A 221 11.84 -27.52 -20.70
C PRO A 221 10.78 -26.48 -21.07
N SER A 222 11.14 -25.48 -21.87
CA SER A 222 10.24 -24.44 -22.35
C SER A 222 9.25 -24.91 -23.43
N ARG A 223 9.50 -26.05 -24.08
CA ARG A 223 8.67 -26.66 -25.12
C ARG A 223 8.77 -28.19 -25.05
N PRO A 224 8.17 -28.81 -24.03
CA PRO A 224 8.34 -30.24 -23.76
C PRO A 224 7.75 -31.14 -24.85
N GLU A 225 6.76 -30.66 -25.61
CA GLU A 225 6.10 -31.38 -26.71
C GLU A 225 6.90 -31.45 -28.02
N VAL A 226 7.94 -30.64 -28.19
CA VAL A 226 8.77 -30.65 -29.42
C VAL A 226 9.93 -31.63 -29.24
N LYS A 227 9.95 -32.68 -30.06
CA LYS A 227 11.03 -33.69 -30.13
C LYS A 227 12.09 -33.30 -31.16
#